data_AF-A0A0F9AEP8-F1
#
_entry.id   AF-A0A0F9AEP8-F1
#
_cell.length_a   1.000
_cell.length_b   1.000
_cell.length_c   1.000
_cell.angle_alpha   90.00
_cell.angle_beta   90.00
_cell.angle_gamma   90.00
#
_symmetry.space_group_name_H-M   'P 1'
#
loop_
_entity.id
_entity.type
_entity.pdbx_description
1 polymer ?
#
loop_
_entity_poly.entity_id
_entity_poly.type
_entity_poly.pdbx_seq_one_letter_code
_entity_poly.pdbx_strand_id
1 'polypeptide(L)'
;LDGTYYMFYTAYDGKNALVAYATSKDLKTWEKHGIISAKMSYDEAGDFFHFSKLKEKYLFFESYYKDVVGEDVLLWEKDTFLLPKKYNNQFVLFHRILPDIQIVYFDDFKDLTIDFWKDYLKTLGNNVVIEPKFGFESRNIGAGAPLIETERGWLMLYHSVEDSNKGKVYHASAALLDKNDPQKVIGRLKKPLFSPIEDYEKVGDVSNVVFPTGTAIFGDRLYIYYGAADKRIAVVSVNLYKLIHELLSSDLEVGIGFLAGQIFNLTVKEEKSVTQLKNILNQKEYLVLMAIGWLTREDKILCRIDSDELIIRSIR
;
A
#
# COMPACT_ATOMS: atom_id res chain seq x y z
N LEU A 1 -18.56 -2.49 -8.17
CA LEU A 1 -18.59 -1.75 -9.46
C LEU A 1 -19.97 -1.88 -10.07
N ASP A 2 -20.63 -0.78 -10.42
CA ASP A 2 -21.93 -0.77 -11.13
C ASP A 2 -23.01 -1.67 -10.50
N GLY A 3 -23.15 -1.60 -9.17
CA GLY A 3 -24.08 -2.43 -8.41
C GLY A 3 -23.73 -3.92 -8.35
N THR A 4 -22.57 -4.33 -8.83
CA THR A 4 -22.02 -5.69 -8.68
C THR A 4 -20.94 -5.71 -7.60
N TYR A 5 -21.07 -6.66 -6.68
CA TYR A 5 -20.03 -7.05 -5.72
C TYR A 5 -19.15 -8.12 -6.35
N TYR A 6 -17.84 -7.96 -6.22
CA TYR A 6 -16.83 -8.91 -6.66
C TYR A 6 -16.12 -9.46 -5.43
N MET A 7 -16.03 -10.77 -5.32
CA MET A 7 -15.26 -11.46 -4.29
C MET A 7 -14.15 -12.25 -4.97
N PHE A 8 -12.91 -11.91 -4.64
CA PHE A 8 -11.72 -12.66 -5.03
C PHE A 8 -11.30 -13.54 -3.88
N TYR A 9 -10.86 -14.75 -4.19
CA TYR A 9 -10.42 -15.71 -3.19
C TYR A 9 -9.33 -16.60 -3.76
N THR A 10 -8.43 -17.07 -2.89
CA THR A 10 -7.46 -18.09 -3.26
C THR A 10 -8.15 -19.45 -3.28
N ALA A 11 -8.24 -20.05 -4.47
CA ALA A 11 -8.57 -21.45 -4.65
C ALA A 11 -7.32 -22.29 -4.40
N TYR A 12 -7.38 -23.15 -3.38
CA TYR A 12 -6.31 -24.08 -3.03
C TYR A 12 -6.79 -25.52 -3.22
N ASP A 13 -6.06 -26.30 -4.01
CA ASP A 13 -6.39 -27.69 -4.35
C ASP A 13 -5.60 -28.73 -3.51
N GLY A 14 -4.88 -28.27 -2.48
CA GLY A 14 -3.93 -29.09 -1.72
C GLY A 14 -2.48 -28.96 -2.23
N LYS A 15 -2.27 -28.31 -3.37
CA LYS A 15 -0.95 -28.09 -3.98
C LYS A 15 -0.75 -26.67 -4.51
N ASN A 16 -1.70 -26.15 -5.28
CA ASN A 16 -1.61 -24.90 -6.01
C ASN A 16 -2.52 -23.85 -5.38
N ALA A 17 -2.01 -22.62 -5.21
CA ALA A 17 -2.78 -21.48 -4.77
C ALA A 17 -3.00 -20.51 -5.93
N LEU A 18 -4.21 -20.50 -6.47
CA LEU A 18 -4.60 -19.67 -7.62
C LEU A 18 -5.76 -18.75 -7.25
N VAL A 19 -5.92 -17.66 -7.99
CA VAL A 19 -6.99 -16.70 -7.79
C VAL A 19 -8.22 -17.14 -8.56
N ALA A 20 -9.34 -17.16 -7.86
CA ALA A 20 -10.67 -17.31 -8.43
C ALA A 20 -11.55 -16.14 -7.99
N TYR A 21 -12.68 -15.96 -8.68
CA TYR A 21 -13.65 -14.93 -8.29
C TYR A 21 -15.10 -15.39 -8.39
N ALA A 22 -15.95 -14.63 -7.71
CA ALA A 22 -17.39 -14.75 -7.73
C ALA A 22 -18.04 -13.36 -7.73
N THR A 23 -19.25 -13.27 -8.30
CA THR A 23 -20.02 -12.01 -8.33
C THR A 23 -21.37 -12.16 -7.64
N SER A 24 -21.86 -11.05 -7.09
CA SER A 24 -23.19 -10.98 -6.48
C SER A 24 -23.82 -9.59 -6.69
N LYS A 25 -25.14 -9.55 -6.68
CA LYS A 25 -25.93 -8.31 -6.65
C LYS A 25 -26.48 -7.98 -5.26
N ASP A 26 -26.48 -8.95 -4.33
CA ASP A 26 -27.17 -8.86 -3.04
C ASP A 26 -26.32 -9.31 -1.82
N LEU A 27 -25.06 -9.71 -2.06
CA LEU A 27 -24.13 -10.30 -1.08
C LEU A 27 -24.56 -11.66 -0.50
N LYS A 28 -25.69 -12.21 -0.94
CA LYS A 28 -26.26 -13.49 -0.45
C LYS A 28 -26.11 -14.59 -1.49
N THR A 29 -26.49 -14.29 -2.73
CA THR A 29 -26.43 -15.22 -3.85
C THR A 29 -25.19 -14.92 -4.67
N TRP A 30 -24.34 -15.92 -4.88
CA TRP A 30 -23.05 -15.77 -5.53
C TRP A 30 -22.94 -16.68 -6.75
N GLU A 31 -22.54 -16.09 -7.87
CA GLU A 31 -22.16 -16.80 -9.09
C GLU A 31 -20.64 -16.98 -9.10
N LYS A 32 -20.16 -18.23 -9.18
CA LYS A 32 -18.72 -18.53 -9.24
C LYS A 32 -18.27 -18.57 -10.70
N HIS A 33 -17.20 -17.84 -10.99
CA HIS A 33 -16.63 -17.75 -12.35
C HIS A 33 -15.38 -18.60 -12.55
N GLY A 34 -14.79 -19.08 -11.45
CA GLY A 34 -13.62 -19.96 -11.48
C GLY A 34 -12.30 -19.20 -11.46
N ILE A 35 -11.23 -19.91 -11.85
CA ILE A 35 -9.84 -19.45 -11.76
C ILE A 35 -9.53 -18.46 -12.88
N ILE A 36 -8.90 -17.34 -12.52
CA ILE A 36 -8.41 -16.31 -13.46
C ILE A 36 -6.89 -16.24 -13.53
N SER A 37 -6.18 -16.86 -12.59
CA SER A 37 -4.71 -16.94 -12.62
C SER A 37 -4.19 -17.72 -13.82
N ALA A 38 -2.95 -17.42 -14.19
CA ALA A 38 -2.18 -18.21 -15.13
C ALA A 38 -2.04 -19.65 -14.62
N LYS A 39 -2.56 -20.62 -15.37
CA LYS A 39 -2.33 -22.05 -15.08
C LYS A 39 -1.03 -22.49 -15.75
N MET A 40 0.08 -21.98 -15.23
CA MET A 40 1.45 -22.30 -15.69
C MET A 40 2.33 -22.64 -14.50
N SER A 41 3.35 -23.46 -14.73
CA SER A 41 4.35 -23.78 -13.71
C SER A 41 5.25 -22.58 -13.40
N TYR A 42 5.97 -22.67 -12.29
CA TYR A 42 7.05 -21.73 -11.99
C TYR A 42 8.16 -21.73 -13.06
N ASP A 43 8.49 -22.90 -13.63
CA ASP A 43 9.48 -23.01 -14.72
C ASP A 43 9.02 -22.27 -15.98
N GLU A 44 7.76 -22.48 -16.40
CA GLU A 44 7.17 -21.79 -17.56
C GLU A 44 7.11 -20.28 -17.33
N ALA A 45 6.83 -19.84 -16.09
CA ALA A 45 6.82 -18.43 -15.73
C ALA A 45 8.24 -17.82 -15.69
N GLY A 46 9.24 -18.58 -15.25
CA GLY A 46 10.64 -18.18 -15.16
C GLY A 46 11.20 -17.72 -16.51
N ASP A 47 10.85 -18.41 -17.59
CA ASP A 47 11.19 -18.02 -18.96
C ASP A 47 10.74 -16.59 -19.29
N PHE A 48 9.59 -16.15 -18.76
CA PHE A 48 9.05 -14.81 -18.99
C PHE A 48 9.64 -13.76 -18.04
N PHE A 49 10.04 -14.15 -16.83
CA PHE A 49 10.67 -13.26 -15.85
C PHE A 49 11.98 -12.64 -16.36
N HIS A 50 12.72 -13.36 -17.20
CA HIS A 50 13.94 -12.85 -17.83
C HIS A 50 13.73 -11.59 -18.68
N PHE A 51 12.52 -11.39 -19.22
CA PHE A 51 12.18 -10.16 -19.97
C PHE A 51 11.79 -8.99 -19.05
N SER A 52 11.45 -9.26 -17.80
CA SER A 52 10.80 -8.32 -16.87
C SER A 52 11.73 -7.52 -15.96
N LYS A 53 13.06 -7.67 -16.06
CA LYS A 53 14.04 -7.00 -15.18
C LYS A 53 13.71 -7.12 -13.67
N LEU A 54 13.14 -8.26 -13.27
CA LEU A 54 12.77 -8.52 -11.88
C LEU A 54 14.01 -8.70 -11.01
N LYS A 55 13.87 -8.40 -9.71
CA LYS A 55 14.91 -8.70 -8.72
C LYS A 55 15.03 -10.20 -8.49
N GLU A 56 16.23 -10.64 -8.10
CA GLU A 56 16.57 -12.06 -7.85
C GLU A 56 15.62 -12.76 -6.87
N LYS A 57 14.92 -12.00 -6.02
CA LYS A 57 13.97 -12.53 -5.06
C LYS A 57 12.80 -13.28 -5.71
N TYR A 58 12.43 -12.98 -6.96
CA TYR A 58 11.44 -13.77 -7.69
C TYR A 58 11.96 -15.19 -7.97
N LEU A 59 13.22 -15.32 -8.42
CA LEU A 59 13.88 -16.60 -8.65
C LEU A 59 14.06 -17.38 -7.33
N PHE A 60 14.29 -16.69 -6.21
CA PHE A 60 14.28 -17.34 -4.90
C PHE A 60 12.93 -18.00 -4.59
N PHE A 61 11.81 -17.32 -4.85
CA PHE A 61 10.48 -17.89 -4.58
C PHE A 61 10.12 -19.02 -5.55
N GLU A 62 10.57 -18.93 -6.80
CA GLU A 62 10.51 -20.02 -7.77
C GLU A 62 11.15 -21.29 -7.21
N SER A 63 12.44 -21.23 -6.86
CA SER A 63 13.15 -22.38 -6.27
C SER A 63 12.51 -22.84 -4.96
N TYR A 64 12.12 -21.91 -4.08
CA TYR A 64 11.50 -22.24 -2.79
C TYR A 64 10.23 -23.08 -2.94
N TYR A 65 9.33 -22.72 -3.87
CA TYR A 65 8.10 -23.50 -4.04
C TYR A 65 8.35 -24.83 -4.74
N LYS A 66 9.30 -24.89 -5.67
CA LYS A 66 9.71 -26.16 -6.27
C LYS A 66 10.25 -27.14 -5.23
N ASP A 67 11.10 -26.65 -4.32
CA ASP A 67 11.68 -27.48 -3.25
C ASP A 67 10.64 -27.94 -2.23
N VAL A 68 9.71 -27.07 -1.84
CA VAL A 68 8.74 -27.34 -0.76
C VAL A 68 7.49 -28.09 -1.25
N VAL A 69 7.08 -27.89 -2.51
CA VAL A 69 5.82 -28.39 -3.06
C VAL A 69 6.03 -29.40 -4.18
N GLY A 70 7.00 -29.17 -5.06
CA GLY A 70 7.34 -30.04 -6.20
C GLY A 70 7.56 -29.26 -7.50
N GLU A 71 8.29 -29.87 -8.45
CA GLU A 71 8.69 -29.24 -9.73
C GLU A 71 7.51 -28.76 -10.59
N ASP A 72 6.39 -29.47 -10.59
CA ASP A 72 5.18 -29.17 -11.35
C ASP A 72 4.22 -28.22 -10.62
N VAL A 73 4.68 -27.52 -9.57
CA VAL A 73 3.88 -26.52 -8.87
C VAL A 73 3.58 -25.33 -9.78
N LEU A 74 2.31 -24.92 -9.82
CA LEU A 74 1.88 -23.76 -10.58
C LEU A 74 2.39 -22.47 -9.94
N LEU A 75 2.55 -21.41 -10.74
CA LEU A 75 2.86 -20.08 -10.27
C LEU A 75 1.77 -19.60 -9.31
N TRP A 76 2.11 -19.49 -8.02
CA TRP A 76 1.12 -19.08 -7.03
C TRP A 76 0.81 -17.58 -7.14
N GLU A 77 -0.48 -17.28 -7.11
CA GLU A 77 -1.02 -15.93 -7.14
C GLU A 77 -2.04 -15.78 -6.00
N LYS A 78 -1.89 -14.72 -5.21
CA LYS A 78 -2.74 -14.48 -4.03
C LYS A 78 -2.99 -12.98 -3.84
N ASP A 79 -3.75 -12.66 -2.79
CA ASP A 79 -3.93 -11.30 -2.29
C ASP A 79 -4.52 -10.35 -3.33
N THR A 80 -5.57 -10.84 -3.99
CA THR A 80 -6.16 -10.16 -5.13
C THR A 80 -7.38 -9.36 -4.74
N PHE A 81 -7.49 -8.14 -5.24
CA PHE A 81 -8.74 -7.39 -5.23
C PHE A 81 -8.86 -6.51 -6.48
N LEU A 82 -10.09 -6.14 -6.78
CA LEU A 82 -10.40 -5.19 -7.83
C LEU A 82 -10.53 -3.79 -7.28
N LEU A 83 -9.96 -2.81 -7.96
CA LEU A 83 -10.18 -1.40 -7.67
C LEU A 83 -11.68 -1.09 -7.81
N PRO A 84 -12.30 -0.35 -6.88
CA PRO A 84 -13.74 -0.05 -6.96
C PRO A 84 -14.05 1.03 -8.01
N LYS A 85 -13.17 1.23 -8.99
CA LYS A 85 -13.31 2.12 -10.14
C LYS A 85 -12.56 1.57 -11.35
N LYS A 86 -13.13 1.75 -12.55
CA LYS A 86 -12.46 1.48 -13.83
C LYS A 86 -11.58 2.66 -14.28
N TYR A 87 -10.48 2.37 -14.95
CA TYR A 87 -9.59 3.37 -15.57
C TYR A 87 -9.58 3.16 -17.08
N ASN A 88 -9.87 4.20 -17.86
CA ASN A 88 -10.00 4.10 -19.32
C ASN A 88 -10.91 2.95 -19.77
N ASN A 89 -12.03 2.74 -19.06
CA ASN A 89 -12.99 1.64 -19.25
C ASN A 89 -12.46 0.22 -18.92
N GLN A 90 -11.22 0.10 -18.46
CA GLN A 90 -10.59 -1.16 -18.06
C GLN A 90 -10.80 -1.45 -16.58
N PHE A 91 -10.93 -2.73 -16.25
CA PHE A 91 -10.74 -3.23 -14.90
C PHE A 91 -9.30 -3.02 -14.44
N VAL A 92 -9.14 -2.74 -13.15
CA VAL A 92 -7.84 -2.57 -12.51
C VAL A 92 -7.78 -3.52 -11.33
N LEU A 93 -6.89 -4.51 -11.41
CA LEU A 93 -6.78 -5.57 -10.43
C LEU A 93 -5.39 -5.50 -9.78
N PHE A 94 -5.37 -5.53 -8.46
CA PHE A 94 -4.16 -5.73 -7.69
C PHE A 94 -4.05 -7.19 -7.34
N HIS A 95 -2.85 -7.73 -7.43
CA HIS A 95 -2.57 -9.12 -7.12
C HIS A 95 -1.13 -9.28 -6.63
N ARG A 96 -0.78 -10.50 -6.22
CA ARG A 96 0.55 -10.82 -5.73
C ARG A 96 1.10 -12.09 -6.35
N ILE A 97 2.04 -11.92 -7.25
CA ILE A 97 3.12 -12.87 -7.50
C ILE A 97 4.27 -12.49 -6.58
N LEU A 98 4.73 -13.43 -5.74
CA LEU A 98 5.74 -13.10 -4.72
C LEU A 98 7.03 -12.55 -5.35
N PRO A 99 7.66 -11.52 -4.74
CA PRO A 99 7.41 -11.00 -3.38
C PRO A 99 6.61 -9.69 -3.29
N ASP A 100 6.23 -9.11 -4.42
CA ASP A 100 5.74 -7.72 -4.51
C ASP A 100 4.23 -7.64 -4.71
N ILE A 101 3.66 -6.43 -4.60
CA ILE A 101 2.27 -6.16 -5.01
C ILE A 101 2.31 -5.59 -6.43
N GLN A 102 1.59 -6.22 -7.35
CA GLN A 102 1.51 -5.80 -8.74
C GLN A 102 0.09 -5.37 -9.12
N ILE A 103 -0.02 -4.74 -10.30
CA ILE A 103 -1.27 -4.26 -10.89
C ILE A 103 -1.42 -4.82 -12.31
N VAL A 104 -2.66 -5.12 -12.71
CA VAL A 104 -2.99 -5.54 -14.07
C VAL A 104 -4.26 -4.84 -14.55
N TYR A 105 -4.25 -4.46 -15.82
CA TYR A 105 -5.35 -3.77 -16.50
C TYR A 105 -5.91 -4.68 -17.60
N PHE A 106 -7.23 -4.79 -17.70
CA PHE A 106 -7.90 -5.62 -18.71
C PHE A 106 -9.34 -5.16 -18.95
N ASP A 107 -9.90 -5.47 -20.12
CA ASP A 107 -11.23 -5.00 -20.51
C ASP A 107 -12.36 -5.91 -19.99
N ASP A 108 -12.16 -7.23 -20.11
CA ASP A 108 -13.11 -8.27 -19.72
C ASP A 108 -12.37 -9.44 -19.04
N PHE A 109 -12.99 -10.09 -18.05
CA PHE A 109 -12.40 -11.22 -17.34
C PHE A 109 -12.10 -12.41 -18.28
N LYS A 110 -12.84 -12.55 -19.39
CA LYS A 110 -12.57 -13.59 -20.39
C LYS A 110 -11.22 -13.40 -21.11
N ASP A 111 -10.66 -12.19 -21.08
CA ASP A 111 -9.41 -11.85 -21.76
C ASP A 111 -8.19 -12.34 -20.98
N LEU A 112 -8.36 -12.72 -19.70
CA LEU A 112 -7.33 -13.28 -18.79
C LEU A 112 -6.96 -14.73 -19.17
N THR A 113 -6.63 -14.93 -20.44
CA THR A 113 -6.19 -16.19 -21.03
C THR A 113 -4.73 -16.50 -20.68
N ILE A 114 -4.28 -17.72 -20.98
CA ILE A 114 -2.88 -18.08 -20.79
C ILE A 114 -1.91 -17.17 -21.57
N ASP A 115 -2.28 -16.77 -22.79
CA ASP A 115 -1.42 -15.92 -23.62
C ASP A 115 -1.39 -14.48 -23.12
N PHE A 116 -2.52 -13.97 -22.61
CA PHE A 116 -2.55 -12.70 -21.87
C PHE A 116 -1.55 -12.72 -20.70
N TRP A 117 -1.59 -13.79 -19.90
CA TRP A 117 -0.67 -13.92 -18.77
C TRP A 117 0.79 -14.02 -19.20
N LYS A 118 1.12 -14.76 -20.26
CA LYS A 118 2.49 -14.80 -20.79
C LYS A 118 2.99 -13.40 -21.17
N ASP A 119 2.16 -12.59 -21.84
CA ASP A 119 2.53 -11.23 -22.22
C ASP A 119 2.63 -10.29 -21.02
N TYR A 120 1.72 -10.43 -20.04
CA TYR A 120 1.80 -9.73 -18.77
C TYR A 120 3.11 -10.05 -18.02
N LEU A 121 3.47 -11.33 -17.93
CA LEU A 121 4.67 -11.78 -17.21
C LEU A 121 5.98 -11.30 -17.83
N LYS A 122 6.02 -10.99 -19.15
CA LYS A 122 7.17 -10.35 -19.82
C LYS A 122 7.34 -8.87 -19.43
N THR A 123 6.31 -8.26 -18.86
CA THR A 123 6.31 -6.87 -18.42
C THR A 123 6.07 -6.71 -16.92
N LEU A 124 6.07 -7.81 -16.15
CA LEU A 124 5.72 -7.84 -14.72
C LEU A 124 6.48 -6.79 -13.92
N GLY A 125 7.78 -6.60 -14.17
CA GLY A 125 8.58 -5.61 -13.45
C GLY A 125 8.12 -4.16 -13.66
N ASN A 126 7.55 -3.85 -14.83
CA ASN A 126 6.94 -2.56 -15.09
C ASN A 126 5.55 -2.42 -14.43
N ASN A 127 4.98 -3.50 -13.92
CA ASN A 127 3.67 -3.56 -13.28
C ASN A 127 3.75 -3.73 -11.75
N VAL A 128 4.96 -3.68 -11.18
CA VAL A 128 5.15 -3.65 -9.73
C VAL A 128 4.73 -2.28 -9.17
N VAL A 129 3.86 -2.30 -8.16
CA VAL A 129 3.39 -1.08 -7.47
C VAL A 129 4.15 -0.86 -6.19
N ILE A 130 4.28 -1.90 -5.36
CA ILE A 130 4.98 -1.84 -4.09
C ILE A 130 5.97 -2.99 -4.01
N GLU A 131 7.22 -2.67 -3.69
CA GLU A 131 8.25 -3.63 -3.34
C GLU A 131 8.51 -3.63 -1.82
N PRO A 132 8.85 -4.79 -1.21
CA PRO A 132 9.44 -4.81 0.11
C PRO A 132 10.69 -3.94 0.18
N LYS A 133 10.73 -3.05 1.17
CA LYS A 133 11.78 -2.06 1.36
C LYS A 133 12.30 -2.05 2.80
N PHE A 134 11.44 -2.31 3.78
CA PHE A 134 11.78 -2.21 5.20
C PHE A 134 12.02 -3.58 5.85
N GLY A 135 12.66 -3.60 7.02
CA GLY A 135 13.00 -4.85 7.72
C GLY A 135 11.79 -5.73 8.04
N PHE A 136 10.66 -5.13 8.44
CA PHE A 136 9.39 -5.83 8.69
C PHE A 136 8.72 -6.38 7.42
N GLU A 137 9.35 -6.19 6.26
CA GLU A 137 8.92 -6.67 4.94
C GLU A 137 9.97 -7.64 4.35
N SER A 138 10.93 -8.09 5.17
CA SER A 138 12.12 -8.81 4.73
C SER A 138 11.82 -10.06 3.90
N ARG A 139 10.64 -10.67 4.03
CA ARG A 139 10.21 -11.81 3.22
C ARG A 139 9.39 -11.39 1.99
N ASN A 140 8.22 -10.83 2.21
CA ASN A 140 7.31 -10.42 1.14
C ASN A 140 6.24 -9.47 1.67
N ILE A 141 5.49 -8.86 0.76
CA ILE A 141 4.27 -8.12 1.08
C ILE A 141 3.10 -8.70 0.28
N GLY A 142 1.88 -8.28 0.59
CA GLY A 142 0.70 -8.66 -0.17
C GLY A 142 -0.48 -7.76 0.16
N ALA A 143 -1.33 -7.52 -0.82
CA ALA A 143 -2.52 -6.70 -0.65
C ALA A 143 -3.43 -7.25 0.47
N GLY A 144 -4.08 -6.35 1.19
CA GLY A 144 -4.99 -6.68 2.28
C GLY A 144 -6.43 -6.44 1.86
N ALA A 145 -7.08 -5.49 2.54
CA ALA A 145 -8.41 -5.03 2.19
C ALA A 145 -8.42 -4.27 0.84
N PRO A 146 -9.56 -4.26 0.12
CA PRO A 146 -9.72 -3.42 -1.07
C PRO A 146 -9.38 -1.95 -0.82
N LEU A 147 -8.85 -1.28 -1.85
CA LEU A 147 -8.47 0.13 -1.79
C LEU A 147 -9.63 1.03 -1.35
N ILE A 148 -9.31 1.94 -0.44
CA ILE A 148 -10.23 2.94 0.06
C ILE A 148 -10.02 4.24 -0.72
N GLU A 149 -11.06 4.74 -1.37
CA GLU A 149 -11.01 6.06 -2.01
C GLU A 149 -10.96 7.16 -0.95
N THR A 150 -10.01 8.08 -1.08
CA THR A 150 -9.95 9.29 -0.26
C THR A 150 -9.81 10.54 -1.15
N GLU A 151 -9.88 11.73 -0.55
CA GLU A 151 -9.60 12.98 -1.27
C GLU A 151 -8.13 13.10 -1.70
N ARG A 152 -7.20 12.41 -1.03
CA ARG A 152 -5.75 12.54 -1.26
C ARG A 152 -5.16 11.42 -2.10
N GLY A 153 -5.90 10.36 -2.35
CA GLY A 153 -5.41 9.16 -3.04
C GLY A 153 -6.19 7.92 -2.67
N TRP A 154 -5.70 6.78 -3.14
CA TRP A 154 -6.19 5.45 -2.75
C TRP A 154 -5.40 4.96 -1.54
N LEU A 155 -6.07 4.79 -0.40
CA LEU A 155 -5.44 4.20 0.79
C LEU A 155 -5.42 2.68 0.64
N MET A 156 -4.21 2.12 0.59
CA MET A 156 -3.93 0.69 0.59
C MET A 156 -3.55 0.22 1.98
N LEU A 157 -4.31 -0.73 2.50
CA LEU A 157 -3.86 -1.57 3.61
C LEU A 157 -3.30 -2.86 3.01
N TYR A 158 -2.09 -3.20 3.40
CA TYR A 158 -1.39 -4.40 2.94
C TYR A 158 -0.74 -5.09 4.13
N HIS A 159 -0.44 -6.37 3.99
CA HIS A 159 0.33 -7.09 4.99
C HIS A 159 1.81 -7.15 4.58
N SER A 160 2.67 -7.20 5.58
CA SER A 160 4.12 -7.39 5.41
C SER A 160 4.55 -8.61 6.19
N VAL A 161 5.45 -9.41 5.62
CA VAL A 161 5.98 -10.61 6.25
C VAL A 161 7.45 -10.40 6.55
N GLU A 162 7.80 -10.49 7.82
CA GLU A 162 9.16 -10.49 8.32
C GLU A 162 9.63 -11.93 8.54
N ASP A 163 10.76 -12.32 7.92
CA ASP A 163 11.51 -13.51 8.34
C ASP A 163 12.32 -13.17 9.61
N SER A 164 12.03 -13.84 10.71
CA SER A 164 12.73 -13.70 11.99
C SER A 164 13.27 -15.05 12.48
N ASN A 165 14.19 -15.03 13.46
CA ASN A 165 14.72 -16.24 14.10
C ASN A 165 13.64 -17.09 14.80
N LYS A 166 12.45 -16.53 15.06
CA LYS A 166 11.31 -17.21 15.69
C LYS A 166 10.24 -17.63 14.68
N GLY A 167 10.56 -17.58 13.40
CA GLY A 167 9.62 -17.79 12.30
C GLY A 167 9.11 -16.49 11.69
N LYS A 168 8.01 -16.58 10.97
CA LYS A 168 7.42 -15.43 10.24
C LYS A 168 6.61 -14.57 11.20
N VAL A 169 6.70 -13.25 11.04
CA VAL A 169 5.81 -12.29 11.70
C VAL A 169 5.04 -11.54 10.61
N TYR A 170 3.71 -11.53 10.71
CA TYR A 170 2.86 -10.81 9.78
C TYR A 170 2.39 -9.51 10.41
N HIS A 171 2.68 -8.41 9.74
CA HIS A 171 2.36 -7.06 10.14
C HIS A 171 1.28 -6.48 9.23
N ALA A 172 0.50 -5.54 9.74
CA ALA A 172 -0.35 -4.69 8.93
C ALA A 172 0.38 -3.38 8.61
N SER A 173 0.27 -2.93 7.36
CA SER A 173 0.98 -1.77 6.82
C SER A 173 0.04 -0.91 5.98
N ALA A 174 0.44 0.33 5.68
CA ALA A 174 -0.34 1.24 4.86
C ALA A 174 0.50 2.02 3.85
N ALA A 175 -0.10 2.27 2.68
CA ALA A 175 0.43 3.11 1.62
C ALA A 175 -0.70 3.96 1.02
N LEU A 176 -0.35 5.10 0.43
CA LEU A 176 -1.25 5.97 -0.31
C LEU A 176 -0.80 5.98 -1.77
N LEU A 177 -1.72 5.65 -2.68
CA LEU A 177 -1.48 5.65 -4.13
C LEU A 177 -2.15 6.88 -4.75
N ASP A 178 -1.61 7.37 -5.87
CA ASP A 178 -2.16 8.51 -6.58
C ASP A 178 -3.59 8.22 -7.08
N LYS A 179 -4.47 9.22 -6.98
CA LYS A 179 -5.87 9.08 -7.35
C LYS A 179 -6.08 8.92 -8.86
N ASN A 180 -5.19 9.46 -9.68
CA ASN A 180 -5.29 9.42 -11.14
C ASN A 180 -4.40 8.34 -11.75
N ASP A 181 -3.40 7.87 -10.99
CA ASP A 181 -2.50 6.80 -11.39
C ASP A 181 -2.28 5.84 -10.21
N PRO A 182 -3.09 4.77 -10.09
CA PRO A 182 -3.02 3.85 -8.96
C PRO A 182 -1.72 3.02 -8.93
N GLN A 183 -0.87 3.10 -9.96
CA GLN A 183 0.46 2.50 -9.95
C GLN A 183 1.48 3.35 -9.18
N LYS A 184 1.21 4.64 -8.98
CA LYS A 184 2.13 5.57 -8.32
C LYS A 184 1.89 5.63 -6.82
N VAL A 185 2.85 5.16 -6.03
CA VAL A 185 2.87 5.34 -4.58
C VAL A 185 3.29 6.77 -4.23
N ILE A 186 2.45 7.50 -3.50
CA ILE A 186 2.67 8.89 -3.07
C ILE A 186 2.88 9.05 -1.56
N GLY A 187 2.73 7.97 -0.79
CA GLY A 187 2.99 7.92 0.63
C GLY A 187 3.06 6.49 1.15
N ARG A 188 3.91 6.21 2.14
CA ARG A 188 4.07 4.86 2.71
C ARG A 188 4.63 4.92 4.12
N LEU A 189 4.03 4.16 5.03
CA LEU A 189 4.56 4.06 6.39
C LEU A 189 5.95 3.40 6.40
N LYS A 190 6.87 3.99 7.16
CA LYS A 190 8.24 3.47 7.37
C LYS A 190 8.33 2.44 8.50
N LYS A 191 7.20 2.17 9.16
CA LYS A 191 7.01 1.19 10.24
C LYS A 191 5.66 0.49 10.01
N PRO A 192 5.41 -0.69 10.59
CA PRO A 192 4.08 -1.28 10.57
C PRO A 192 3.02 -0.30 11.07
N LEU A 193 1.82 -0.35 10.48
CA LEU A 193 0.65 0.31 11.05
C LEU A 193 0.31 -0.31 12.41
N PHE A 194 0.36 -1.65 12.49
CA PHE A 194 0.33 -2.40 13.74
C PHE A 194 0.93 -3.80 13.53
N SER A 195 1.31 -4.43 14.64
CA SER A 195 1.97 -5.74 14.69
C SER A 195 1.30 -6.61 15.75
N PRO A 196 1.52 -7.94 15.75
CA PRO A 196 1.00 -8.82 16.79
C PRO A 196 1.54 -8.44 18.17
N ILE A 197 0.66 -8.00 19.06
CA ILE A 197 0.98 -7.61 20.44
C ILE A 197 0.12 -8.41 21.42
N GLU A 198 -1.14 -8.65 21.10
CA GLU A 198 -2.08 -9.34 21.99
C GLU A 198 -1.87 -10.86 21.92
N ASP A 199 -2.22 -11.56 23.01
CA ASP A 199 -2.04 -13.02 23.10
C ASP A 199 -2.78 -13.77 21.98
N TYR A 200 -3.97 -13.28 21.59
CA TYR A 200 -4.77 -13.85 20.51
C TYR A 200 -4.21 -13.57 19.10
N GLU A 201 -3.21 -12.69 18.97
CA GLU A 201 -2.47 -12.41 17.73
C GLU A 201 -1.16 -13.19 17.67
N LYS A 202 -0.59 -13.47 18.85
CA LYS A 202 0.67 -14.19 19.00
C LYS A 202 0.50 -15.69 19.01
N VAL A 203 -0.63 -16.23 19.49
CA VAL A 203 -0.85 -17.67 19.65
C VAL A 203 -2.12 -18.12 18.93
N GLY A 204 -1.94 -19.02 17.97
CA GLY A 204 -3.03 -19.60 17.20
C GLY A 204 -2.53 -20.69 16.26
N ASP A 205 -3.28 -20.95 15.18
CA ASP A 205 -2.96 -22.00 14.23
C ASP A 205 -1.72 -21.60 13.40
N VAL A 206 -1.57 -20.30 13.13
CA VAL A 206 -0.31 -19.67 12.74
C VAL A 206 -0.03 -18.54 13.71
N SER A 207 1.07 -18.64 14.46
CA SER A 207 1.44 -17.66 15.49
C SER A 207 2.02 -16.37 14.89
N ASN A 208 1.90 -15.25 15.63
CA ASN A 208 2.39 -13.93 15.24
C ASN A 208 1.81 -13.40 13.92
N VAL A 209 0.47 -13.41 13.80
CA VAL A 209 -0.23 -12.95 12.61
C VAL A 209 -1.25 -11.86 12.93
N VAL A 210 -1.12 -10.72 12.24
CA VAL A 210 -2.23 -9.80 11.97
C VAL A 210 -2.37 -9.58 10.46
N PHE A 211 -3.55 -9.86 9.91
CA PHE A 211 -3.78 -9.87 8.46
C PHE A 211 -5.03 -9.03 8.09
N PRO A 212 -4.87 -7.77 7.63
CA PRO A 212 -6.00 -6.87 7.38
C PRO A 212 -6.74 -7.23 6.09
N THR A 213 -7.99 -7.67 6.17
CA THR A 213 -8.78 -8.12 5.00
C THR A 213 -10.07 -7.35 4.78
N GLY A 214 -10.56 -6.60 5.77
CA GLY A 214 -11.81 -5.85 5.67
C GLY A 214 -11.72 -4.48 6.33
N THR A 215 -12.46 -3.52 5.80
CA THR A 215 -12.48 -2.15 6.33
C THR A 215 -13.88 -1.57 6.32
N ALA A 216 -14.13 -0.64 7.24
CA ALA A 216 -15.34 0.18 7.27
C ALA A 216 -15.01 1.57 7.81
N ILE A 217 -15.65 2.60 7.25
CA ILE A 217 -15.47 3.98 7.69
C ILE A 217 -16.75 4.46 8.37
N PHE A 218 -16.61 5.00 9.58
CA PHE A 218 -17.68 5.64 10.32
C PHE A 218 -17.20 7.00 10.83
N GLY A 219 -17.75 8.08 10.27
CA GLY A 219 -17.26 9.43 10.53
C GLY A 219 -15.81 9.58 10.09
N ASP A 220 -14.93 10.01 11.00
CA ASP A 220 -13.50 10.19 10.77
C ASP A 220 -12.67 8.94 11.10
N ARG A 221 -13.31 7.84 11.50
CA ARG A 221 -12.64 6.60 11.93
C ARG A 221 -12.67 5.54 10.84
N LEU A 222 -11.49 5.03 10.53
CA LEU A 222 -11.30 3.80 9.77
C LEU A 222 -11.22 2.63 10.74
N TYR A 223 -12.11 1.65 10.58
CA TYR A 223 -12.07 0.35 11.23
C TYR A 223 -11.42 -0.66 10.30
N ILE A 224 -10.51 -1.45 10.83
CA ILE A 224 -9.72 -2.46 10.11
C ILE A 224 -10.01 -3.79 10.77
N TYR A 225 -10.71 -4.67 10.05
CA TYR A 225 -10.97 -6.04 10.44
C TYR A 225 -9.85 -6.93 9.93
N TYR A 226 -9.28 -7.72 10.82
CA TYR A 226 -8.09 -8.50 10.52
C TYR A 226 -8.16 -9.91 11.11
N GLY A 227 -7.58 -10.87 10.41
CA GLY A 227 -7.30 -12.19 10.94
C GLY A 227 -6.19 -12.11 11.98
N ALA A 228 -6.39 -12.73 13.15
CA ALA A 228 -5.43 -12.80 14.24
C ALA A 228 -5.05 -14.26 14.50
N ALA A 229 -3.76 -14.54 14.41
CA ALA A 229 -3.14 -15.86 14.58
C ALA A 229 -3.82 -17.00 13.79
N ASP A 230 -4.36 -16.69 12.60
CA ASP A 230 -5.19 -17.58 11.76
C ASP A 230 -6.33 -18.28 12.51
N LYS A 231 -6.82 -17.67 13.59
CA LYS A 231 -7.77 -18.31 14.52
C LYS A 231 -8.96 -17.44 14.88
N ARG A 232 -8.78 -16.12 14.87
CA ARG A 232 -9.79 -15.14 15.27
C ARG A 232 -9.90 -14.03 14.24
N ILE A 233 -11.01 -13.32 14.28
CA ILE A 233 -11.16 -12.01 13.63
C ILE A 233 -11.20 -10.98 14.75
N ALA A 234 -10.37 -9.95 14.62
CA ALA A 234 -10.33 -8.81 15.52
C ALA A 234 -10.52 -7.51 14.72
N VAL A 235 -10.69 -6.40 15.45
CA VAL A 235 -10.85 -5.07 14.86
C VAL A 235 -10.02 -4.04 15.60
N VAL A 236 -9.32 -3.21 14.84
CA VAL A 236 -8.64 -2.00 15.34
C VAL A 236 -9.20 -0.80 14.61
N SER A 237 -9.12 0.40 15.21
CA SER A 237 -9.54 1.62 14.54
C SER A 237 -8.54 2.75 14.69
N VAL A 238 -8.45 3.57 13.65
CA VAL A 238 -7.56 4.72 13.56
C VAL A 238 -8.33 5.91 13.00
N ASN A 239 -7.92 7.12 13.35
CA ASN A 239 -8.44 8.32 12.69
C ASN A 239 -7.87 8.38 11.26
N LEU A 240 -8.76 8.40 10.26
CA LEU A 240 -8.41 8.31 8.85
C LEU A 240 -7.56 9.50 8.41
N TYR A 241 -7.90 10.72 8.84
CA TYR A 241 -7.18 11.92 8.46
C TYR A 241 -5.75 11.95 9.03
N LYS A 242 -5.58 11.50 10.28
CA LYS A 242 -4.24 11.36 10.89
C LYS A 242 -3.39 10.32 10.16
N LEU A 243 -3.98 9.20 9.75
CA LEU A 243 -3.26 8.19 8.96
C LEU A 243 -2.83 8.74 7.60
N ILE A 244 -3.73 9.42 6.87
CA ILE A 244 -3.40 10.05 5.59
C ILE A 244 -2.31 11.11 5.76
N HIS A 245 -2.39 11.92 6.82
CA HIS A 245 -1.35 12.91 7.13
C HIS A 245 0.00 12.23 7.36
N GLU A 246 0.05 11.15 8.15
CA GLU A 246 1.29 10.40 8.43
C GLU A 246 1.89 9.76 7.16
N LEU A 247 1.04 9.27 6.26
CA LEU A 247 1.49 8.71 4.98
C LEU A 247 2.15 9.75 4.08
N LEU A 248 1.72 11.01 4.18
CA LEU A 248 2.25 12.13 3.39
C LEU A 248 3.41 12.85 4.10
N SER A 249 3.47 12.80 5.43
CA SER A 249 4.50 13.50 6.23
C SER A 249 5.88 12.90 6.07
N SER A 250 5.98 11.61 5.70
CA SER A 250 7.26 10.88 5.69
C SER A 250 8.30 11.44 4.70
N ASP A 251 7.88 12.19 3.69
CA ASP A 251 8.75 12.96 2.78
C ASP A 251 8.64 14.48 3.01
N LEU A 252 7.55 14.93 3.63
CA LEU A 252 7.30 16.34 3.92
C LEU A 252 8.14 16.86 5.11
N GLU A 253 8.43 16.05 6.13
CA GLU A 253 9.17 16.50 7.32
C GLU A 253 10.61 16.93 7.01
N VAL A 254 11.30 16.23 6.12
CA VAL A 254 12.65 16.62 5.68
C VAL A 254 12.58 17.96 4.91
N GLY A 255 11.57 18.12 4.07
CA GLY A 255 11.33 19.36 3.33
C GLY A 255 10.92 20.54 4.23
N ILE A 256 10.04 20.30 5.22
CA ILE A 256 9.58 21.32 6.16
C ILE A 256 10.70 21.73 7.10
N GLY A 257 11.50 20.80 7.63
CA GLY A 257 12.65 21.15 8.47
C GLY A 257 13.69 21.98 7.71
N PHE A 258 13.98 21.62 6.46
CA PHE A 258 14.85 22.42 5.60
C PHE A 258 14.27 23.81 5.32
N LEU A 259 12.99 23.86 4.93
CA LEU A 259 12.27 25.11 4.68
C LEU A 259 12.20 25.99 5.93
N ALA A 260 11.98 25.40 7.10
CA ALA A 260 12.00 26.06 8.40
C ALA A 260 13.39 26.64 8.69
N GLY A 261 14.46 25.90 8.44
CA GLY A 261 15.83 26.42 8.53
C GLY A 261 16.09 27.61 7.60
N GLN A 262 15.58 27.56 6.36
CA GLN A 262 15.67 28.69 5.43
C GLN A 262 14.88 29.90 5.90
N ILE A 263 13.63 29.71 6.36
CA ILE A 263 12.78 30.78 6.92
C ILE A 263 13.43 31.40 8.15
N PHE A 264 13.96 30.58 9.06
CA PHE A 264 14.68 31.05 10.25
C PHE A 264 15.83 31.97 9.81
N ASN A 265 16.72 31.49 8.94
CA ASN A 265 17.86 32.28 8.45
C ASN A 265 17.44 33.60 7.76
N LEU A 266 16.38 33.58 6.95
CA LEU A 266 15.86 34.78 6.29
C LEU A 266 15.26 35.80 7.26
N THR A 267 14.77 35.34 8.42
CA THR A 267 14.08 36.17 9.42
C THR A 267 14.94 36.52 10.64
N VAL A 268 16.21 36.11 10.67
CA VAL A 268 17.18 36.48 11.73
C VAL A 268 17.55 37.95 11.67
N LYS A 269 17.70 38.52 10.47
CA LYS A 269 18.15 39.91 10.30
C LYS A 269 17.02 40.91 10.07
N GLU A 270 15.91 40.46 9.53
CA GLU A 270 14.80 41.33 9.11
C GLU A 270 13.47 40.59 9.25
N GLU A 271 12.40 41.31 9.55
CA GLU A 271 11.06 40.73 9.54
C GLU A 271 10.64 40.42 8.09
N LYS A 272 9.95 39.29 7.87
CA LYS A 272 9.40 38.93 6.56
C LYS A 272 7.95 38.54 6.69
N SER A 273 7.13 38.90 5.71
CA SER A 273 5.77 38.40 5.62
C SER A 273 5.69 37.01 4.98
N VAL A 274 4.59 36.30 5.20
CA VAL A 274 4.32 35.02 4.52
C VAL A 274 4.40 35.17 3.00
N THR A 275 3.85 36.25 2.45
CA THR A 275 3.89 36.52 1.00
C THR A 275 5.32 36.71 0.50
N GLN A 276 6.16 37.43 1.25
CA GLN A 276 7.58 37.59 0.91
C GLN A 276 8.32 36.24 0.98
N LEU A 277 8.12 35.46 2.04
CA LEU A 277 8.75 34.14 2.19
C LEU A 277 8.33 33.18 1.08
N LYS A 278 7.03 33.15 0.74
CA LYS A 278 6.48 32.37 -0.39
C LYS A 278 7.21 32.68 -1.70
N ASN A 279 7.40 33.97 -1.98
CA ASN A 279 8.04 34.43 -3.22
C ASN A 279 9.55 34.17 -3.21
N ILE A 280 10.25 34.44 -2.11
CA ILE A 280 11.71 34.25 -2.00
C ILE A 280 12.08 32.76 -2.12
N LEU A 281 11.32 31.90 -1.45
CA LEU A 281 11.60 30.46 -1.38
C LEU A 281 11.05 29.70 -2.59
N ASN A 282 10.25 30.36 -3.43
CA ASN A 282 9.51 29.77 -4.55
C ASN A 282 8.73 28.52 -4.11
N GLN A 283 7.96 28.65 -3.03
CA GLN A 283 7.20 27.55 -2.41
C GLN A 283 5.70 27.83 -2.40
N LYS A 284 4.90 26.78 -2.23
CA LYS A 284 3.46 26.93 -2.00
C LYS A 284 3.20 27.48 -0.59
N GLU A 285 2.21 28.36 -0.47
CA GLU A 285 1.89 29.08 0.77
C GLU A 285 1.67 28.16 1.97
N TYR A 286 0.96 27.04 1.78
CA TYR A 286 0.72 26.09 2.86
C TYR A 286 2.01 25.44 3.39
N LEU A 287 3.03 25.24 2.56
CA LEU A 287 4.33 24.69 3.02
C LEU A 287 5.07 25.72 3.88
N VAL A 288 5.01 26.99 3.49
CA VAL A 288 5.59 28.10 4.26
C VAL A 288 4.88 28.21 5.61
N LEU A 289 3.54 28.17 5.62
CA LEU A 289 2.75 28.19 6.86
C LEU A 289 3.01 26.98 7.76
N MET A 290 3.20 25.78 7.19
CA MET A 290 3.56 24.59 7.96
C MET A 290 4.96 24.72 8.59
N ALA A 291 5.95 25.24 7.85
CA ALA A 291 7.30 25.48 8.37
C ALA A 291 7.33 26.58 9.44
N ILE A 292 6.55 27.64 9.28
CA ILE A 292 6.32 28.66 10.31
C ILE A 292 5.71 28.00 11.55
N GLY A 293 4.62 27.24 11.39
CA GLY A 293 3.98 26.53 12.50
C GLY A 293 4.92 25.56 13.22
N TRP A 294 5.86 24.93 12.52
CA TRP A 294 6.92 24.13 13.12
C TRP A 294 7.88 24.98 13.96
N LEU A 295 8.41 26.08 13.39
CA LEU A 295 9.30 27.00 14.11
C LEU A 295 8.63 27.66 15.33
N THR A 296 7.33 27.95 15.25
CA THR A 296 6.55 28.51 16.37
C THR A 296 6.42 27.50 17.51
N ARG A 297 6.23 26.21 17.22
CA ARG A 297 6.18 25.16 18.26
C ARG A 297 7.52 24.96 18.96
N GLU A 298 8.62 25.22 18.25
CA GLU A 298 9.99 25.12 18.76
C GLU A 298 10.50 26.43 19.40
N ASP A 299 9.63 27.42 19.59
CA ASP A 299 9.93 28.76 20.12
C ASP A 299 11.10 29.45 19.40
N LYS A 300 11.23 29.22 18.08
CA LYS A 300 12.31 29.78 17.24
C LYS A 300 11.94 31.09 16.56
N ILE A 301 10.64 31.43 16.48
CA ILE A 301 10.17 32.65 15.81
C ILE A 301 9.06 33.32 16.60
N LEU A 302 8.94 34.63 16.43
CA LEU A 302 7.76 35.42 16.78
C LEU A 302 6.93 35.65 15.53
N CYS A 303 5.62 35.59 15.70
CA CYS A 303 4.66 35.92 14.65
C CYS A 303 3.77 37.06 15.13
N ARG A 304 3.53 38.05 14.26
CA ARG A 304 2.54 39.10 14.47
C ARG A 304 1.73 39.30 13.20
N ILE A 305 0.54 39.87 13.33
CA ILE A 305 -0.26 40.26 12.17
C ILE A 305 -0.06 41.76 11.94
N ASP A 306 0.19 42.14 10.70
CA ASP A 306 0.29 43.54 10.25
C ASP A 306 -0.41 43.67 8.90
N SER A 307 -1.43 44.53 8.83
CA SER A 307 -2.17 44.82 7.58
C SER A 307 -2.67 43.55 6.86
N ASP A 308 -3.28 42.62 7.61
CA ASP A 308 -3.76 41.31 7.17
C ASP A 308 -2.68 40.31 6.68
N GLU A 309 -1.39 40.63 6.84
CA GLU A 309 -0.30 39.68 6.61
C GLU A 309 0.31 39.18 7.93
N LEU A 310 0.65 37.89 7.96
CA LEU A 310 1.44 37.30 9.03
C LEU A 310 2.91 37.64 8.81
N ILE A 311 3.51 38.35 9.77
CA ILE A 311 4.90 38.79 9.80
C ILE A 311 5.70 37.92 10.77
N ILE A 312 6.88 37.48 10.33
CA ILE A 312 7.73 36.51 11.01
C ILE A 312 9.09 37.13 11.33
N ARG A 313 9.55 36.92 12.55
CA ARG A 313 10.90 37.28 13.01
C ARG A 313 11.51 36.14 13.81
N SER A 314 12.77 35.81 13.56
CA SER A 314 13.46 34.78 14.36
C SER A 314 13.85 35.29 15.75
N ILE A 315 13.72 34.40 16.74
CA ILE A 315 14.17 34.57 18.11
C ILE A 315 15.60 34.03 18.18
N ARG A 316 16.52 34.82 18.71
CA ARG A 316 17.90 34.43 18.95
C ARG A 316 18.09 33.93 20.36
#